data_AF-A0ABD6SZF6-F1
#
_entry.id   AF-A0ABD6SZF6-F1
#
_cell.length_a   1.000
_cell.length_b   1.000
_cell.length_c   1.000
_cell.angle_alpha   90.00
_cell.angle_beta   90.00
_cell.angle_gamma   90.00
#
_symmetry.space_group_name_H-M   'P 1'
#
loop_
_entity.id
_entity.type
_entity.pdbx_description
1 polymer ?
#
loop_
_entity_poly.entity_id
_entity_poly.type
_entity_poly.pdbx_seq_one_letter_code
_entity_poly.pdbx_strand_id
1 'polypeptide(L)'
;MNRVSPKPALKYKLAEWKVLIPMSAFLFGGIFLIVNFLGNVIVELVKTTFSDLLHPKPFHIGIEDLYTFQHPLLLYLIIFLIASVCTMQFTYNIRSSFKDLNQNQKDSSRFATLDEVKRQYRAIPEKTERYEGKGGVVISRYDEISVKSILRQAKKVMEAKGMEKWQEIKNLKDSAKAGRLLIDDGAVSNLIIGTTRSGKGETYVFPTIDAYSRAEIQPSLIVNDPKGGATRS
;
A
#
# COMPACT_ATOMS: atom_id res chain seq x y z
N MET A 1 -6.15 15.76 -7.16
CA MET A 1 -4.98 15.23 -7.91
C MET A 1 -5.25 13.77 -8.23
N ASN A 2 -5.31 13.42 -9.50
CA ASN A 2 -5.77 12.12 -9.99
C ASN A 2 -4.88 10.99 -9.48
N ARG A 3 -5.50 10.02 -8.79
CA ARG A 3 -4.84 8.79 -8.35
C ARG A 3 -4.53 7.95 -9.60
N VAL A 4 -3.28 7.96 -10.05
CA VAL A 4 -2.79 6.91 -10.95
C VAL A 4 -2.54 5.69 -10.07
N SER A 5 -3.59 4.91 -9.82
CA SER A 5 -3.44 3.57 -9.25
C SER A 5 -2.61 2.74 -10.24
N PRO A 6 -1.52 2.06 -9.79
CA PRO A 6 -0.77 1.18 -10.67
C PRO A 6 -1.72 0.17 -11.31
N LYS A 7 -1.55 -0.10 -12.61
CA LYS A 7 -2.38 -1.09 -13.31
C LYS A 7 -2.35 -2.40 -12.51
N PRO A 8 -3.51 -2.98 -12.15
CA PRO A 8 -3.52 -4.21 -11.38
C PRO A 8 -2.78 -5.29 -12.17
N ALA A 9 -1.86 -5.99 -11.49
CA ALA A 9 -1.12 -7.09 -12.08
C ALA A 9 -2.09 -8.11 -12.70
N LEU A 10 -1.68 -8.77 -13.79
CA LEU A 10 -2.52 -9.69 -14.57
C LEU A 10 -3.23 -10.74 -13.69
N LYS A 11 -2.58 -11.18 -12.62
CA LYS A 11 -3.10 -12.13 -11.62
C LYS A 11 -4.41 -11.68 -10.98
N TYR A 12 -4.57 -10.38 -10.69
CA TYR A 12 -5.81 -9.84 -10.10
C TYR A 12 -6.95 -9.80 -11.11
N LYS A 13 -6.64 -9.60 -12.40
CA LYS A 13 -7.64 -9.64 -13.48
C LYS A 13 -8.24 -11.04 -13.67
N LEU A 14 -7.46 -12.09 -13.43
CA LEU A 14 -7.94 -13.48 -13.49
C LEU A 14 -8.98 -13.79 -12.40
N ALA A 15 -8.92 -13.08 -11.27
CA ALA A 15 -9.85 -13.24 -10.15
C ALA A 15 -11.18 -12.48 -10.33
N GLU A 16 -11.28 -11.61 -11.34
CA GLU A 16 -12.49 -10.84 -11.61
C GLU A 16 -13.58 -11.73 -12.19
N TRP A 17 -14.83 -11.55 -11.73
CA TRP A 17 -15.99 -12.31 -12.22
C TRP A 17 -16.14 -12.27 -13.75
N LYS A 18 -15.76 -11.15 -14.39
CA LYS A 18 -15.82 -10.99 -15.85
C LYS A 18 -14.94 -11.96 -16.62
N VAL A 19 -13.80 -12.37 -16.05
CA VAL A 19 -12.86 -13.32 -16.66
C VAL A 19 -13.07 -14.73 -16.11
N LEU A 20 -13.38 -14.81 -14.81
CA LEU A 20 -13.52 -16.07 -14.10
C LEU A 20 -14.74 -16.89 -14.56
N ILE A 21 -15.87 -16.25 -14.86
CA ILE A 21 -17.08 -16.93 -15.37
C ILE A 21 -16.85 -17.61 -16.72
N PRO A 22 -16.41 -16.91 -17.79
CA PRO A 22 -16.20 -17.55 -19.08
C PRO A 22 -15.07 -18.59 -19.03
N MET A 23 -14.02 -18.37 -18.24
CA MET A 23 -12.96 -19.36 -18.03
C MET A 23 -13.49 -20.63 -17.35
N SER A 24 -14.32 -20.49 -16.32
CA SER A 24 -14.91 -21.64 -15.61
C SER A 24 -15.91 -22.40 -16.49
N ALA A 25 -16.70 -21.69 -17.30
CA ALA A 25 -17.62 -22.29 -18.26
C ALA A 25 -16.87 -23.07 -19.37
N PHE A 26 -15.76 -22.52 -19.87
CA PHE A 26 -14.91 -23.20 -20.83
C PHE A 26 -14.28 -24.47 -20.24
N LEU A 27 -13.78 -24.39 -19.01
CA LEU A 27 -13.21 -25.54 -18.29
C LEU A 27 -14.27 -26.61 -18.02
N PHE A 28 -15.50 -26.22 -17.66
CA PHE A 28 -16.62 -27.14 -17.48
C PHE A 28 -16.95 -27.91 -18.76
N GLY A 29 -17.13 -27.18 -19.87
CA GLY A 29 -17.42 -27.79 -21.17
C GLY A 29 -16.29 -28.70 -21.64
N GLY A 30 -15.04 -28.28 -21.46
CA GLY A 30 -13.87 -29.09 -21.79
C GLY A 30 -13.81 -30.41 -21.01
N ILE A 31 -13.99 -30.37 -19.69
CA ILE A 31 -14.03 -31.58 -18.86
C ILE A 31 -15.16 -32.51 -19.31
N PHE A 32 -16.35 -31.97 -19.52
CA PHE A 32 -17.51 -32.77 -19.91
C PHE A 32 -17.30 -33.49 -21.24
N LEU A 33 -16.78 -32.77 -22.25
CA LEU A 33 -16.48 -33.35 -23.57
C LEU A 33 -15.37 -34.40 -23.50
N ILE A 34 -14.29 -34.13 -22.76
CA ILE A 34 -13.18 -35.08 -22.59
C ILE A 34 -13.65 -36.37 -21.91
N VAL A 35 -14.47 -36.26 -20.85
CA VAL A 35 -15.02 -37.43 -20.16
C VAL A 35 -16.01 -38.19 -21.05
N ASN A 36 -16.82 -37.50 -21.84
CA ASN A 36 -17.70 -38.14 -22.84
C ASN A 36 -16.91 -38.92 -23.89
N PHE A 37 -15.86 -38.30 -24.45
CA PHE A 37 -14.95 -38.95 -25.40
C PHE A 37 -14.29 -40.20 -24.79
N LEU A 38 -13.74 -40.08 -23.58
CA LEU A 38 -13.14 -41.22 -22.86
C LEU A 38 -14.16 -42.35 -22.66
N GLY A 39 -15.40 -42.02 -22.29
CA GLY A 39 -16.48 -43.00 -22.13
C GLY A 39 -16.82 -43.72 -23.44
N ASN A 40 -16.85 -42.99 -24.55
CA ASN A 40 -17.10 -43.57 -25.88
C ASN A 40 -15.94 -44.49 -26.32
N VAL A 41 -14.69 -44.06 -26.11
CA VAL A 41 -13.51 -44.90 -26.38
C VAL A 41 -13.52 -46.19 -25.54
N ILE A 42 -13.91 -46.11 -24.27
CA ILE A 42 -14.02 -47.30 -23.40
C ILE A 42 -15.08 -48.26 -23.94
N VAL A 43 -16.24 -47.76 -24.35
CA VAL A 43 -17.30 -48.62 -24.90
C VAL A 43 -16.89 -49.24 -26.23
N GLU A 44 -16.22 -48.50 -27.10
CA GLU A 44 -15.71 -49.05 -28.37
C GLU A 44 -14.61 -50.08 -28.15
N LEU A 45 -13.72 -49.86 -27.18
CA LEU A 45 -12.70 -50.82 -26.76
C LEU A 45 -13.34 -52.12 -26.24
N VAL A 46 -14.36 -52.02 -25.38
CA VAL A 46 -15.09 -53.19 -24.85
C VAL A 46 -15.83 -53.91 -25.98
N LYS A 47 -16.54 -53.19 -26.85
CA LYS A 47 -17.22 -53.77 -28.02
C LYS A 47 -16.26 -54.50 -28.93
N THR A 48 -15.08 -53.94 -29.21
CA THR A 48 -14.07 -54.54 -30.09
C THR A 48 -13.43 -55.78 -29.45
N THR A 49 -13.13 -55.71 -28.15
CA THR A 49 -12.46 -56.79 -27.40
C THR A 49 -13.38 -57.99 -27.17
N PHE A 50 -14.67 -57.74 -26.94
CA PHE A 50 -15.66 -58.77 -26.59
C PHE A 50 -16.67 -59.08 -27.70
N SER A 51 -16.58 -58.46 -28.89
CA SER A 51 -17.37 -58.89 -30.05
C SER A 51 -16.98 -60.31 -30.46
N ASP A 52 -17.97 -61.13 -30.82
CA ASP A 52 -17.79 -62.55 -31.15
C ASP A 52 -16.49 -62.82 -31.90
N LEU A 53 -15.72 -63.82 -31.42
CA LEU A 53 -14.39 -64.21 -31.92
C LEU A 53 -14.34 -64.50 -33.44
N LEU A 54 -15.51 -64.57 -34.08
CA LEU A 54 -15.72 -64.88 -35.48
C LEU A 54 -15.99 -63.64 -36.37
N HIS A 55 -16.31 -62.48 -35.77
CA HIS A 55 -16.56 -61.22 -36.49
C HIS A 55 -15.95 -60.02 -35.74
N PRO A 56 -14.63 -59.81 -35.82
CA PRO A 56 -13.99 -58.65 -35.19
C PRO A 56 -14.52 -57.36 -35.84
N LYS A 57 -15.09 -56.47 -35.03
CA LYS A 57 -15.41 -55.12 -35.48
C LYS A 57 -14.13 -54.29 -35.55
N PRO A 58 -13.95 -53.45 -36.58
CA PRO A 58 -12.75 -52.61 -36.64
C PRO A 58 -12.87 -51.48 -35.62
N PHE A 59 -11.80 -51.23 -34.87
CA PHE A 59 -11.71 -50.15 -33.91
C PHE A 59 -11.59 -48.80 -34.64
N HIS A 60 -12.52 -47.88 -34.40
CA HIS A 60 -12.49 -46.54 -34.94
C HIS A 60 -12.48 -45.52 -33.81
N ILE A 61 -11.58 -44.54 -33.89
CA ILE A 61 -11.61 -43.34 -33.05
C ILE A 61 -11.76 -42.16 -34.00
N GLY A 62 -12.86 -41.43 -33.86
CA GLY A 62 -13.13 -40.20 -34.59
C GLY A 62 -13.21 -39.00 -33.66
N ILE A 63 -13.03 -37.79 -34.21
CA ILE A 63 -13.32 -36.54 -33.49
C ILE A 63 -14.82 -36.43 -33.18
N GLU A 64 -15.65 -37.12 -33.97
CA GLU A 64 -17.09 -37.27 -33.76
C GLU A 64 -17.45 -37.93 -32.42
N ASP A 65 -16.57 -38.78 -31.87
CA ASP A 65 -16.76 -39.39 -30.55
C ASP A 65 -16.71 -38.37 -29.42
N LEU A 66 -16.21 -37.16 -29.67
CA LEU A 66 -16.21 -36.08 -28.70
C LEU A 66 -17.64 -35.59 -28.39
N TYR A 67 -18.51 -35.58 -29.40
CA TYR A 67 -19.88 -35.04 -29.34
C TYR A 67 -20.97 -36.09 -29.49
N THR A 68 -20.59 -37.37 -29.62
CA THR A 68 -21.56 -38.46 -29.72
C THR A 68 -22.01 -38.89 -28.32
N PHE A 69 -23.32 -38.96 -28.10
CA PHE A 69 -23.89 -39.32 -26.80
C PHE A 69 -24.56 -40.69 -26.87
N GLN A 70 -23.85 -41.75 -26.43
CA GLN A 70 -24.33 -43.14 -26.52
C GLN A 70 -24.70 -43.75 -25.16
N HIS A 71 -24.39 -43.07 -24.05
CA HIS A 71 -24.59 -43.61 -22.70
C HIS A 71 -25.99 -43.30 -22.14
N PRO A 72 -26.48 -44.05 -21.14
CA PRO A 72 -27.74 -43.71 -20.47
C PRO A 72 -27.68 -42.34 -19.77
N LEU A 73 -28.82 -41.65 -19.73
CA LEU A 73 -28.95 -40.29 -19.19
C LEU A 73 -28.44 -40.12 -17.75
N LEU A 74 -28.60 -41.14 -16.90
CA LEU A 74 -28.10 -41.12 -15.52
C LEU A 74 -26.58 -40.94 -15.43
N LEU A 75 -25.81 -41.53 -16.35
CA LEU A 75 -24.35 -41.36 -16.37
C LEU A 75 -23.97 -39.93 -16.72
N TYR A 76 -24.68 -39.30 -17.65
CA TYR A 76 -24.46 -37.89 -17.99
C TYR A 76 -24.77 -36.96 -16.83
N LEU A 77 -25.82 -37.24 -16.04
CA LEU A 77 -26.11 -36.48 -14.81
C LEU A 77 -24.99 -36.62 -13.77
N ILE A 78 -24.43 -37.82 -13.60
CA ILE A 78 -23.30 -38.06 -12.68
C ILE A 78 -22.06 -37.30 -13.15
N ILE A 79 -21.71 -37.40 -14.43
CA ILE A 79 -20.54 -36.70 -15.02
C ILE A 79 -20.73 -35.18 -14.91
N PHE A 80 -21.93 -34.67 -15.16
CA PHE A 80 -22.28 -33.26 -15.01
C PHE A 80 -22.07 -32.78 -13.57
N LEU A 81 -22.49 -33.57 -12.58
CA LEU A 81 -22.32 -33.25 -11.16
C LEU A 81 -20.83 -33.23 -10.76
N ILE A 82 -20.05 -34.21 -11.20
CA ILE A 82 -18.60 -34.27 -10.97
C ILE A 82 -17.90 -33.06 -11.59
N ALA A 83 -18.20 -32.75 -12.86
CA ALA A 83 -17.64 -31.58 -13.54
C ALA A 83 -18.01 -30.27 -12.84
N SER A 84 -19.22 -30.17 -12.29
CA SER A 84 -19.68 -29.00 -11.51
C SER A 84 -18.88 -28.83 -10.22
N VAL A 85 -18.62 -29.91 -9.48
CA VAL A 85 -17.81 -29.86 -8.26
C VAL A 85 -16.35 -29.48 -8.57
N CYS A 86 -15.76 -30.08 -9.60
CA CYS A 86 -14.39 -29.77 -10.02
C CYS A 86 -14.23 -28.30 -10.44
N THR A 87 -15.18 -27.79 -11.23
CA THR A 87 -15.16 -26.39 -11.69
C THR A 87 -15.39 -25.43 -10.53
N MET A 88 -16.32 -25.73 -9.61
CA MET A 88 -16.55 -24.94 -8.41
C MET A 88 -15.29 -24.85 -7.54
N GLN A 89 -14.58 -25.98 -7.33
CA GLN A 89 -13.33 -26.01 -6.57
C GLN A 89 -12.24 -25.16 -7.25
N PHE A 90 -12.10 -25.27 -8.57
CA PHE A 90 -11.16 -24.48 -9.34
C PHE A 90 -11.45 -22.97 -9.24
N THR A 91 -12.71 -22.58 -9.45
CA THR A 91 -13.17 -21.19 -9.32
C THR A 91 -12.91 -20.64 -7.92
N TYR A 92 -13.22 -21.43 -6.88
CA TYR A 92 -12.94 -21.06 -5.49
C TYR A 92 -11.44 -20.85 -5.25
N ASN A 93 -10.58 -21.77 -5.70
CA ASN A 93 -9.13 -21.70 -5.51
C ASN A 93 -8.51 -20.49 -6.22
N ILE A 94 -8.88 -20.21 -7.47
CA ILE A 94 -8.40 -19.03 -8.21
C ILE A 94 -8.87 -17.75 -7.51
N ARG A 95 -10.15 -17.70 -7.12
CA ARG A 95 -10.71 -16.56 -6.44
C ARG A 95 -10.03 -16.33 -5.10
N SER A 96 -9.85 -17.34 -4.26
CA SER A 96 -9.21 -17.19 -2.95
C SER A 96 -7.74 -16.79 -3.06
N SER A 97 -7.01 -17.34 -4.04
CA SER A 97 -5.58 -17.10 -4.23
C SER A 97 -5.26 -15.71 -4.78
N PHE A 98 -6.15 -15.16 -5.62
CA PHE A 98 -5.92 -13.90 -6.32
C PHE A 98 -6.92 -12.80 -5.96
N LYS A 99 -7.85 -13.05 -5.03
CA LYS A 99 -8.66 -12.00 -4.42
C LYS A 99 -7.72 -11.07 -3.69
N ASP A 100 -7.74 -9.80 -4.09
CA ASP A 100 -6.94 -8.78 -3.47
C ASP A 100 -7.28 -8.70 -1.96
N LEU A 101 -6.32 -9.13 -1.15
CA LEU A 101 -6.37 -9.06 0.31
C LEU A 101 -5.95 -7.68 0.83
N ASN A 102 -5.39 -6.83 -0.04
CA ASN A 102 -4.85 -5.51 0.31
C ASN A 102 -5.90 -4.38 0.30
N GLN A 103 -7.15 -4.67 0.64
CA GLN A 103 -8.06 -3.58 0.99
C GLN A 103 -7.75 -3.12 2.42
N ASN A 104 -6.89 -2.11 2.53
CA ASN A 104 -6.61 -1.34 3.75
C ASN A 104 -6.08 -2.15 4.94
N GLN A 105 -5.35 -3.25 4.69
CA GLN A 105 -4.60 -3.91 5.77
C GLN A 105 -3.36 -3.07 6.14
N LYS A 106 -3.00 -3.07 7.43
CA LYS A 106 -1.90 -2.26 7.98
C LYS A 106 -0.57 -2.47 7.24
N ASP A 107 -0.36 -3.64 6.64
CA ASP A 107 0.84 -3.99 5.87
C ASP A 107 0.98 -3.22 4.53
N SER A 108 -0.11 -2.64 4.02
CA SER A 108 -0.10 -1.78 2.82
C SER A 108 0.19 -0.30 3.12
N SER A 109 0.50 0.04 4.38
CA SER A 109 0.73 1.43 4.78
C SER A 109 2.04 1.95 4.18
N ARG A 110 1.96 3.03 3.41
CA ARG A 110 3.11 3.84 3.03
C ARG A 110 3.37 4.91 4.09
N PHE A 111 4.61 5.38 4.18
CA PHE A 111 4.92 6.58 4.96
C PHE A 111 4.10 7.76 4.43
N ALA A 112 3.61 8.60 5.35
CA ALA A 112 2.87 9.81 5.01
C ALA A 112 3.78 10.78 4.26
N THR A 113 3.24 11.43 3.23
CA THR A 113 3.96 12.49 2.51
C THR A 113 3.97 13.77 3.34
N LEU A 114 4.96 14.65 3.12
CA LEU A 114 5.05 15.91 3.88
C LEU A 114 3.77 16.76 3.77
N ASP A 115 3.10 16.75 2.62
CA ASP A 115 1.84 17.47 2.41
C ASP A 115 0.66 16.84 3.17
N GLU A 116 0.65 15.51 3.32
CA GLU A 116 -0.32 14.81 4.17
C GLU A 116 -0.08 15.14 5.65
N VAL A 117 1.18 15.17 6.11
CA VAL A 117 1.54 15.54 7.49
C VAL A 117 1.19 17.01 7.78
N LYS A 118 1.47 17.93 6.85
CA LYS A 118 1.10 19.36 6.97
C LYS A 118 -0.40 19.62 7.10
N ARG A 119 -1.24 18.72 6.58
CA ARG A 119 -2.70 18.83 6.72
C ARG A 119 -3.19 18.35 8.08
N GLN A 120 -2.47 17.44 8.71
CA GLN A 120 -2.85 16.86 10.01
C GLN A 120 -2.31 17.69 11.18
N TYR A 121 -1.10 18.22 11.05
CA TYR A 121 -0.39 18.88 12.13
C TYR A 121 -0.18 20.36 11.85
N ARG A 122 -0.20 21.17 12.90
CA ARG A 122 -0.07 22.64 12.80
C ARG A 122 1.39 23.01 12.56
N ALA A 123 1.64 23.91 11.59
CA ALA A 123 2.96 24.45 11.34
C ALA A 123 3.25 25.70 12.18
N ILE A 124 4.36 25.68 12.92
CA ILE A 124 4.86 26.79 13.73
C ILE A 124 6.28 27.20 13.29
N PRO A 125 6.74 28.42 13.63
CA PRO A 125 8.13 28.83 13.42
C PRO A 125 9.10 27.91 14.18
N GLU A 126 10.21 27.55 13.55
CA GLU A 126 11.14 26.58 14.12
C GLU A 126 11.81 27.07 15.40
N LYS A 127 12.21 28.34 15.48
CA LYS A 127 12.91 28.91 16.64
C LYS A 127 12.53 30.37 16.86
N THR A 128 12.77 30.85 18.08
CA THR A 128 12.80 32.27 18.49
C THR A 128 11.45 33.00 18.52
N GLU A 129 10.56 32.75 17.58
CA GLU A 129 9.30 33.49 17.43
C GLU A 129 8.18 32.83 18.26
N ARG A 130 7.43 33.63 19.02
CA ARG A 130 6.18 33.18 19.64
C ARG A 130 5.11 32.95 18.57
N TYR A 131 4.16 32.05 18.84
CA TYR A 131 3.09 31.72 17.91
C TYR A 131 1.76 31.54 18.63
N GLU A 132 0.67 31.78 17.90
CA GLU A 132 -0.69 31.73 18.43
C GLU A 132 -1.18 30.31 18.72
N GLY A 133 -1.98 30.17 19.77
CA GLY A 133 -2.59 28.91 20.19
C GLY A 133 -1.78 28.09 21.20
N LYS A 134 -2.11 26.80 21.28
CA LYS A 134 -1.51 25.86 22.23
C LYS A 134 -0.20 25.29 21.70
N GLY A 135 0.71 25.03 22.62
CA GLY A 135 1.91 24.27 22.31
C GLY A 135 1.60 22.80 22.07
N GLY A 136 2.54 22.11 21.43
CA GLY A 136 2.36 20.73 21.03
C GLY A 136 3.68 19.99 20.87
N VAL A 137 3.56 18.69 20.70
CA VAL A 137 4.72 17.81 20.52
C VAL A 137 5.22 17.89 19.10
N VAL A 138 6.53 17.96 18.91
CA VAL A 138 7.15 18.10 17.59
C VAL A 138 7.08 16.77 16.83
N ILE A 139 6.45 16.80 15.64
CA ILE A 139 6.28 15.63 14.77
C ILE A 139 7.29 15.63 13.62
N SER A 140 7.47 16.77 12.96
CA SER A 140 8.33 16.87 11.78
C SER A 140 8.89 18.28 11.61
N ARG A 141 10.00 18.41 10.89
CA ARG A 141 10.63 19.67 10.52
C ARG A 141 10.69 19.79 9.00
N TYR A 142 10.48 20.98 8.48
CA TYR A 142 10.69 21.24 7.05
C TYR A 142 11.15 22.68 6.82
N ASP A 143 11.88 22.89 5.74
CA ASP A 143 12.26 24.22 5.28
C ASP A 143 11.20 24.76 4.33
N GLU A 144 10.75 26.00 4.56
CA GLU A 144 9.88 26.71 3.65
C GLU A 144 10.60 27.92 3.07
N ILE A 145 10.47 28.14 1.76
CA ILE A 145 10.99 29.35 1.12
C ILE A 145 10.03 30.49 1.47
N SER A 146 10.48 31.44 2.27
CA SER A 146 9.66 32.59 2.68
C SER A 146 10.12 33.86 1.99
N VAL A 147 9.21 34.53 1.28
CA VAL A 147 9.50 35.82 0.63
C VAL A 147 9.91 36.88 1.65
N LYS A 148 9.35 36.84 2.87
CA LYS A 148 9.73 37.74 3.96
C LYS A 148 11.18 37.51 4.42
N SER A 149 11.63 36.26 4.51
CA SER A 149 13.02 35.97 4.90
C SER A 149 13.99 36.41 3.81
N ILE A 150 13.65 36.19 2.53
CA ILE A 150 14.42 36.67 1.38
C ILE A 150 14.54 38.20 1.40
N LEU A 151 13.43 38.92 1.56
CA LEU A 151 13.41 40.39 1.59
C LEU A 151 14.24 40.97 2.75
N ARG A 152 14.09 40.39 3.96
CA ARG A 152 14.85 40.84 5.15
C ARG A 152 16.35 40.66 4.96
N GLN A 153 16.77 39.60 4.28
CA GLN A 153 18.18 39.33 4.02
C GLN A 153 18.75 40.13 2.86
N ALA A 154 17.98 40.34 1.78
CA ALA A 154 18.35 41.27 0.74
C ALA A 154 18.60 42.67 1.32
N LYS A 155 17.78 43.11 2.30
CA LYS A 155 17.99 44.35 3.04
C LYS A 155 19.31 44.35 3.83
N LYS A 156 19.62 43.29 4.59
CA LYS A 156 20.91 43.15 5.31
C LYS A 156 22.11 43.23 4.37
N VAL A 157 22.05 42.56 3.21
CA VAL A 157 23.12 42.58 2.20
C VAL A 157 23.28 43.97 1.57
N MET A 158 22.18 44.71 1.37
CA MET A 158 22.23 46.09 0.89
C MET A 158 22.85 47.05 1.92
N GLU A 159 22.64 46.79 3.21
CA GLU A 159 23.16 47.62 4.31
C GLU A 159 24.63 47.31 4.66
N ALA A 160 25.12 46.10 4.38
CA ALA A 160 26.50 45.69 4.64
C ALA A 160 27.54 46.39 3.73
N LYS A 161 28.71 46.73 4.26
CA LYS A 161 29.81 47.38 3.52
C LYS A 161 31.11 46.56 3.59
N GLY A 162 31.92 46.63 2.53
CA GLY A 162 33.24 46.00 2.48
C GLY A 162 33.20 44.46 2.43
N MET A 163 34.12 43.80 3.14
CA MET A 163 34.28 42.35 3.16
C MET A 163 33.09 41.61 3.79
N GLU A 164 32.38 42.24 4.72
CA GLU A 164 31.17 41.69 5.34
C GLU A 164 30.05 41.47 4.32
N LYS A 165 29.95 42.35 3.32
CA LYS A 165 28.97 42.22 2.23
C LYS A 165 29.19 40.93 1.43
N TRP A 166 30.44 40.57 1.16
CA TRP A 166 30.77 39.32 0.45
C TRP A 166 30.44 38.08 1.29
N GLN A 167 30.57 38.17 2.61
CA GLN A 167 30.19 37.11 3.53
C GLN A 167 28.67 36.91 3.57
N GLU A 168 27.91 38.01 3.69
CA GLU A 168 26.44 38.00 3.65
C GLU A 168 25.90 37.51 2.29
N ILE A 169 26.54 37.88 1.18
CA ILE A 169 26.19 37.38 -0.17
C ILE A 169 26.41 35.86 -0.28
N LYS A 170 27.48 35.31 0.30
CA LYS A 170 27.71 33.85 0.32
C LYS A 170 26.62 33.12 1.12
N ASN A 171 26.14 33.72 2.21
CA ASN A 171 25.11 33.15 3.06
C ASN A 171 23.68 33.21 2.46
N LEU A 172 23.46 33.97 1.38
CA LEU A 172 22.16 34.08 0.69
C LEU A 172 21.62 32.74 0.18
N LYS A 173 22.50 31.83 -0.26
CA LYS A 173 22.09 30.56 -0.91
C LYS A 173 21.48 29.55 0.08
N ASP A 174 21.94 29.58 1.33
CA ASP A 174 21.47 28.68 2.39
C ASP A 174 20.34 29.32 3.23
N SER A 175 20.23 30.65 3.23
CA SER A 175 19.40 31.40 4.20
C SER A 175 17.98 31.74 3.73
N ALA A 176 17.61 31.47 2.48
CA ALA A 176 16.22 31.67 2.01
C ALA A 176 15.19 30.75 2.69
N LYS A 177 15.67 29.73 3.39
CA LYS A 177 14.87 28.72 4.08
C LYS A 177 14.48 29.19 5.47
N ALA A 178 13.17 29.40 5.67
CA ALA A 178 12.58 29.55 6.98
C ALA A 178 12.18 28.18 7.50
N GLY A 179 12.86 27.73 8.54
CA GLY A 179 12.54 26.48 9.21
C GLY A 179 11.14 26.51 9.84
N ARG A 180 10.41 25.41 9.69
CA ARG A 180 9.07 25.19 10.27
C ARG A 180 9.05 23.89 11.03
N LEU A 181 8.31 23.88 12.14
CA LEU A 181 7.99 22.66 12.91
C LEU A 181 6.51 22.34 12.77
N LEU A 182 6.21 21.07 12.53
CA LEU A 182 4.86 20.53 12.63
C LEU A 182 4.67 20.01 14.04
N ILE A 183 3.68 20.55 14.74
CA ILE A 183 3.33 20.16 16.11
C ILE A 183 1.96 19.49 16.17
N ASP A 184 1.83 18.54 17.08
CA ASP A 184 0.55 17.98 17.54
C ASP A 184 0.13 18.71 18.82
N ASP A 185 -0.90 19.55 18.72
CA ASP A 185 -1.48 20.31 19.82
C ASP A 185 -2.58 19.53 20.59
N GLY A 186 -2.75 18.25 20.29
CA GLY A 186 -3.65 17.33 20.98
C GLY A 186 -3.11 16.81 22.31
N ALA A 187 -4.00 16.21 23.11
CA ALA A 187 -3.66 15.55 24.37
C ALA A 187 -3.12 14.14 24.10
N VAL A 188 -1.90 14.05 23.55
CA VAL A 188 -1.25 12.78 23.18
C VAL A 188 -0.08 12.45 24.10
N SER A 189 0.12 11.16 24.37
CA SER A 189 1.28 10.64 25.10
C SER A 189 2.30 10.10 24.12
N ASN A 190 3.57 10.45 24.30
CA ASN A 190 4.65 10.07 23.38
C ASN A 190 5.71 9.22 24.10
N LEU A 191 6.12 8.12 23.48
CA LEU A 191 7.20 7.26 23.94
C LEU A 191 8.38 7.35 22.98
N ILE A 192 9.49 7.94 23.43
CA ILE A 192 10.69 8.16 22.62
C ILE A 192 11.75 7.14 23.04
N ILE A 193 11.99 6.15 22.18
CA ILE A 193 12.97 5.08 22.45
C ILE A 193 14.24 5.33 21.65
N GLY A 194 15.38 5.07 22.27
CA GLY A 194 16.66 5.06 21.58
C GLY A 194 17.80 4.82 22.54
N THR A 195 18.96 4.46 22.01
CA THR A 195 20.17 4.16 22.78
C THR A 195 20.86 5.42 23.32
N THR A 196 21.75 5.27 24.30
CA THR A 196 22.53 6.40 24.84
C THR A 196 23.30 7.11 23.71
N ARG A 197 23.34 8.44 23.72
CA ARG A 197 23.93 9.31 22.67
C ARG A 197 23.25 9.27 21.29
N SER A 198 22.05 8.72 21.15
CA SER A 198 21.30 8.76 19.88
C SER A 198 20.65 10.12 19.56
N GLY A 199 20.93 11.18 20.31
CA GLY A 199 20.40 12.53 20.07
C GLY A 199 18.95 12.79 20.52
N LYS A 200 18.26 11.89 21.23
CA LYS A 200 16.85 12.09 21.64
C LYS A 200 16.56 13.42 22.34
N GLY A 201 17.48 13.87 23.20
CA GLY A 201 17.38 15.15 23.90
C GLY A 201 17.33 16.32 22.92
N GLU A 202 18.37 16.44 22.11
CA GLU A 202 18.54 17.50 21.10
C GLU A 202 17.51 17.48 19.99
N THR A 203 17.15 16.29 19.49
CA THR A 203 16.30 16.17 18.31
C THR A 203 14.80 16.29 18.64
N TYR A 204 14.39 15.92 19.86
CA TYR A 204 12.97 15.83 20.21
C TYR A 204 12.61 16.54 21.51
N VAL A 205 13.33 16.28 22.61
CA VAL A 205 12.95 16.79 23.95
C VAL A 205 13.08 18.31 24.01
N PHE A 206 14.26 18.88 23.73
CA PHE A 206 14.46 20.34 23.79
C PHE A 206 13.60 21.10 22.78
N PRO A 207 13.48 20.66 21.51
CA PRO A 207 12.55 21.30 20.56
C PRO A 207 11.08 21.27 21.02
N THR A 208 10.66 20.20 21.69
CA THR A 208 9.29 20.10 22.22
C THR A 208 9.09 21.05 23.41
N ILE A 209 10.05 21.13 24.33
CA ILE A 209 10.01 22.08 25.44
C ILE A 209 9.97 23.53 24.92
N ASP A 210 10.82 23.86 23.94
CA ASP A 210 10.83 25.18 23.28
C ASP A 210 9.50 25.47 22.60
N ALA A 211 8.96 24.50 21.85
CA ALA A 211 7.65 24.65 21.20
C ALA A 211 6.57 24.96 22.24
N TYR A 212 6.46 24.19 23.32
CA TYR A 212 5.49 24.47 24.38
C TYR A 212 5.71 25.83 25.06
N SER A 213 6.96 26.23 25.26
CA SER A 213 7.31 27.49 25.92
C SER A 213 7.03 28.72 25.05
N ARG A 214 7.09 28.59 23.72
CA ARG A 214 6.82 29.70 22.77
C ARG A 214 5.35 29.88 22.39
N ALA A 215 4.49 28.94 22.75
CA ALA A 215 3.06 29.04 22.52
C ALA A 215 2.47 30.25 23.26
N GLU A 216 1.43 30.86 22.69
CA GLU A 216 0.64 31.89 23.35
C GLU A 216 -0.07 31.33 24.60
N ILE A 217 -0.67 30.14 24.47
CA ILE A 217 -1.27 29.40 25.58
C ILE A 217 -0.22 28.43 26.12
N GLN A 218 0.60 28.93 27.04
CA GLN A 218 1.67 28.16 27.66
C GLN A 218 1.11 27.14 28.67
N PRO A 219 1.42 25.84 28.53
CA PRO A 219 1.08 24.86 29.55
C PRO A 219 2.06 24.88 30.71
N SER A 220 1.66 24.34 31.86
CA SER A 220 2.59 24.01 32.93
C SER A 220 3.43 22.79 32.53
N LEU A 221 4.76 22.92 32.55
CA LEU A 221 5.68 21.83 32.23
C LEU A 221 6.34 21.31 33.51
N ILE A 222 6.25 19.99 33.74
CA ILE A 222 7.00 19.30 34.78
C ILE A 222 8.05 18.46 34.07
N VAL A 223 9.32 18.84 34.22
CA VAL A 223 10.45 18.18 33.55
C VAL A 223 11.33 17.54 34.61
N ASN A 224 11.40 16.21 34.59
CA ASN A 224 12.37 15.47 35.39
C ASN A 224 13.71 15.47 34.65
N ASP A 225 14.65 16.29 35.12
CA ASP A 225 15.98 16.42 34.54
C ASP A 225 17.06 16.11 35.59
N PRO A 226 17.49 14.84 35.71
CA PRO A 226 18.47 14.43 36.70
C PRO A 226 19.84 15.10 36.58
N LYS A 227 20.14 15.74 35.44
CA LYS A 227 21.47 16.33 35.14
C LYS A 227 21.43 17.85 34.92
N GLY A 228 20.25 18.48 34.91
CA GLY A 228 20.10 19.93 34.72
C GLY A 228 20.44 20.44 33.31
N GLY A 229 20.36 19.60 32.28
CA GLY A 229 20.59 20.00 30.88
C GLY A 229 19.41 20.74 30.24
N ALA A 230 18.18 20.40 30.60
CA ALA A 230 16.94 20.95 30.02
C ALA A 230 16.62 22.36 30.48
N THR A 231 17.12 22.78 31.64
CA THR A 231 16.93 24.16 32.14
C THR A 231 17.98 25.13 31.60
N ARG A 232 18.97 24.66 30.83
CA ARG A 232 20.10 25.45 30.31
C ARG A 232 20.03 25.69 28.80
N SER A 233 19.14 24.99 28.09
CA SER A 233 18.97 25.02 26.64
C SER A 233 17.93 26.04 26.20
#